data_AF-T1BFY1-F1
#
_entry.id   AF-T1BFY1-F1
#
_cell.length_a   1.000
_cell.length_b   1.000
_cell.length_c   1.000
_cell.angle_alpha   90.00
_cell.angle_beta   90.00
_cell.angle_gamma   90.00
#
_symmetry.space_group_name_H-M   'P 1'
#
loop_
_entity.id
_entity.type
_entity.pdbx_description
1 polymer ?
#
loop_
_entity_poly.entity_id
_entity_poly.type
_entity_poly.pdbx_seq_one_letter_code
_entity_poly.pdbx_strand_id
1 'polypeptide(L)'
;MPVKGAPGGDDYHTLWIDPRDPAHRILGVDQGAVVSIDGGKTWSSWYNQPTAQIYHVTTDNRFPFWVCGAQQDSGAVCLPSQSEHGVDGISMMQFHELTAGGESGEIAVDPDDPNLVYGNTY
;
A
#
# COMPACT_ATOMS: atom_id res chain seq x y z
N MET A 1 -6.16 18.46 -3.78
CA MET A 1 -4.92 17.70 -4.05
C MET A 1 -4.49 17.08 -2.74
N PRO A 2 -4.47 15.75 -2.60
CA PRO A 2 -3.79 15.15 -1.45
C PRO A 2 -2.55 14.39 -1.89
N VAL A 3 -1.45 14.66 -1.19
CA VAL A 3 -0.15 14.01 -1.24
C VAL A 3 0.06 13.36 0.13
N LYS A 4 0.54 12.11 0.15
CA LYS A 4 1.45 11.56 1.18
C LYS A 4 2.42 10.68 0.36
N GLY A 5 3.67 11.13 0.17
CA GLY A 5 4.59 10.62 -0.87
C GLY A 5 4.30 11.23 -2.26
N ALA A 6 5.30 11.34 -3.16
CA ALA A 6 5.14 11.97 -4.48
C ALA A 6 3.84 11.48 -5.15
N PRO A 7 2.99 12.37 -5.70
CA PRO A 7 1.58 12.06 -6.04
C PRO A 7 1.36 10.95 -7.08
N GLY A 8 2.42 10.33 -7.59
CA GLY A 8 2.36 9.17 -8.44
C GLY A 8 3.49 8.20 -8.16
N GLY A 9 3.89 7.98 -6.91
CA GLY A 9 5.07 7.15 -6.60
C GLY A 9 6.38 7.81 -6.99
N ASP A 10 7.47 7.31 -6.42
CA ASP A 10 8.78 7.81 -6.80
C ASP A 10 9.14 7.36 -8.23
N ASP A 11 8.56 6.24 -8.73
CA ASP A 11 8.79 5.72 -10.08
C ASP A 11 7.54 5.56 -10.98
N TYR A 12 7.70 6.01 -12.23
CA TYR A 12 6.72 5.84 -13.32
C TYR A 12 7.14 4.68 -14.22
N HIS A 13 6.35 3.61 -14.25
CA HIS A 13 6.68 2.37 -14.94
C HIS A 13 6.19 2.31 -16.38
N THR A 14 4.98 2.83 -16.63
CA THR A 14 4.33 2.71 -17.94
C THR A 14 3.25 3.76 -18.15
N LEU A 15 3.11 4.22 -19.40
CA LEU A 15 2.03 5.10 -19.83
C LEU A 15 1.29 4.46 -21.00
N TRP A 16 0.00 4.27 -20.82
CA TRP A 16 -0.92 3.88 -21.88
C TRP A 16 -1.78 5.08 -22.29
N ILE A 17 -1.97 5.25 -23.59
CA ILE A 17 -2.81 6.30 -24.19
C ILE A 17 -3.86 5.60 -25.05
N ASP A 18 -5.14 5.92 -24.86
CA ASP A 18 -6.21 5.33 -25.68
C ASP A 18 -6.01 5.74 -27.15
N PRO A 19 -5.87 4.77 -28.09
CA PRO A 19 -5.67 5.09 -29.50
C PRO A 19 -6.88 5.77 -30.16
N ARG A 20 -8.06 5.73 -29.53
CA ARG A 20 -9.30 6.35 -30.03
C ARG A 20 -9.57 7.72 -29.43
N ASP A 21 -9.05 7.99 -28.23
CA ASP A 21 -9.19 9.28 -27.56
C ASP A 21 -7.95 9.59 -26.68
N PRO A 22 -6.98 10.37 -27.17
CA PRO A 22 -5.76 10.70 -26.43
C PRO A 22 -5.98 11.52 -25.15
N ALA A 23 -7.21 11.97 -24.86
CA ALA A 23 -7.56 12.55 -23.58
C ALA A 23 -7.56 11.49 -22.47
N HIS A 24 -7.84 10.23 -22.80
CA HIS A 24 -7.84 9.10 -21.88
C HIS A 24 -6.45 8.47 -21.78
N ARG A 25 -5.88 8.48 -20.57
CA ARG A 25 -4.52 7.99 -20.29
C ARG A 25 -4.49 7.23 -18.98
N ILE A 26 -3.65 6.20 -18.90
CA ILE A 26 -3.40 5.43 -17.69
C ILE A 26 -1.90 5.41 -17.44
N LEU A 27 -1.49 5.84 -16.25
CA LEU A 27 -0.11 5.87 -15.80
C LEU A 27 0.07 4.86 -14.67
N GLY A 28 0.97 3.88 -14.86
CA GLY A 28 1.34 2.91 -13.84
C GLY A 28 2.56 3.39 -13.07
N VAL A 29 2.47 3.31 -11.75
CA VAL A 29 3.42 3.81 -10.75
C VAL A 29 3.56 2.82 -9.59
N ASP A 30 4.52 3.01 -8.70
CA ASP A 30 4.78 2.08 -7.57
C ASP A 30 3.53 1.74 -6.75
N GLN A 31 2.69 2.75 -6.48
CA GLN A 31 1.49 2.59 -5.66
C GLN A 31 0.22 2.25 -6.47
N GLY A 32 0.35 1.92 -7.76
CA GLY A 32 -0.75 1.45 -8.61
C GLY A 32 -0.90 2.24 -9.90
N ALA A 33 -2.14 2.40 -10.38
CA ALA A 33 -2.48 3.15 -11.58
C ALA A 33 -3.27 4.44 -11.29
N VAL A 34 -2.91 5.52 -11.98
CA VAL A 34 -3.71 6.76 -12.01
C VAL A 34 -4.23 7.02 -13.43
N VAL A 35 -5.45 7.56 -13.51
CA VAL A 35 -6.17 7.75 -14.78
C VAL A 35 -6.39 9.23 -15.05
N SER A 36 -6.14 9.66 -16.27
CA SER A 36 -6.54 10.98 -16.76
C SER A 36 -7.60 10.84 -17.84
N ILE A 37 -8.56 11.77 -17.85
CA ILE A 37 -9.60 11.88 -18.88
C ILE A 37 -9.60 13.25 -19.57
N ASP A 38 -8.59 14.09 -19.32
CA ASP A 38 -8.47 15.45 -19.86
C ASP A 38 -7.11 15.72 -20.52
N GLY A 39 -6.43 14.64 -20.95
CA GLY A 39 -5.15 14.70 -21.63
C GLY A 39 -3.95 14.89 -20.71
N GLY A 40 -4.09 14.55 -19.42
CA GLY A 40 -3.03 14.62 -18.41
C GLY A 40 -2.98 15.93 -17.64
N LYS A 41 -4.02 16.78 -17.72
CA LYS A 41 -4.11 18.02 -16.93
C LYS A 41 -4.46 17.70 -15.48
N THR A 42 -5.33 16.71 -15.28
CA THR A 42 -5.66 16.14 -13.97
C THR A 42 -5.63 14.61 -14.03
N TRP A 43 -5.40 14.01 -12.86
CA TRP A 43 -5.29 12.57 -12.67
C TRP A 43 -6.15 12.12 -11.49
N SER A 44 -6.66 10.90 -11.55
CA SER A 44 -7.43 10.28 -10.48
C SER A 44 -6.56 10.08 -9.22
N SER A 45 -7.21 9.83 -8.09
CA SER A 45 -6.52 9.27 -6.93
C SER A 45 -6.04 7.84 -7.22
N TRP A 46 -4.95 7.43 -6.58
CA TRP A 46 -4.45 6.05 -6.55
C TRP A 46 -5.24 5.14 -5.59
N TYR A 47 -6.06 5.71 -4.70
CA TYR A 47 -7.00 4.98 -3.82
C TYR A 47 -8.19 4.34 -4.57
N ASN A 48 -8.20 4.37 -5.90
CA ASN A 48 -9.23 3.73 -6.71
C ASN A 48 -9.04 2.20 -6.81
N GLN A 49 -7.91 1.67 -6.34
CA GLN A 49 -7.61 0.24 -6.31
C GLN A 49 -6.93 -0.18 -5.00
N PRO A 50 -7.21 -1.39 -4.48
CA PRO A 50 -6.54 -1.92 -3.29
C PRO A 50 -5.20 -2.57 -3.69
N THR A 51 -4.19 -1.75 -3.99
CA THR A 51 -2.85 -2.22 -4.36
C THR A 51 -1.81 -1.86 -3.31
N ALA A 52 -0.90 -2.79 -3.04
CA ALA A 52 0.31 -2.56 -2.27
C ALA A 52 1.41 -3.49 -2.82
N GLN A 53 2.62 -2.98 -2.94
CA GLN A 53 3.80 -3.81 -3.19
C GLN A 53 4.45 -4.10 -1.84
N ILE A 54 4.35 -5.36 -1.39
CA ILE A 54 4.90 -5.84 -0.13
C ILE A 54 6.02 -6.83 -0.43
N TYR A 55 7.22 -6.59 0.12
CA TYR A 55 8.38 -7.46 -0.13
C TYR A 55 8.34 -8.73 0.71
N HIS A 56 8.11 -8.58 2.01
CA HIS A 56 8.08 -9.67 2.97
C HIS A 56 6.88 -9.53 3.89
N VAL A 57 6.25 -10.67 4.22
CA VAL A 57 5.10 -10.74 5.11
C VAL A 57 5.41 -11.65 6.30
N THR A 58 4.91 -11.28 7.46
CA THR A 58 4.90 -12.10 8.67
C THR A 58 3.53 -12.02 9.34
N THR A 59 3.28 -12.93 10.28
CA THR A 59 2.06 -12.94 11.09
C THR A 59 2.38 -13.05 12.56
N ASP A 60 1.47 -12.57 13.40
CA ASP A 60 1.50 -12.88 14.83
C ASP A 60 0.64 -14.10 15.21
N ASN A 61 0.53 -14.34 16.52
CA ASN A 61 -0.21 -15.47 17.09
C ASN A 61 -1.63 -15.09 17.58
N ARG A 62 -2.14 -13.88 17.31
CA ARG A 62 -3.50 -13.49 17.74
C ARG A 62 -4.56 -14.24 16.94
N PHE A 63 -5.82 -14.21 17.40
CA PHE A 63 -6.96 -14.56 16.55
C PHE A 63 -8.06 -13.49 16.63
N PRO A 64 -8.37 -12.79 15.52
CA PRO A 64 -7.72 -12.92 14.21
C PRO A 64 -6.25 -12.48 14.26
N PHE A 65 -5.37 -13.24 13.60
CA PHE A 65 -3.94 -12.92 13.54
C PHE A 65 -3.75 -11.66 12.71
N TRP A 66 -2.70 -10.89 12.98
CA TRP A 66 -2.34 -9.76 12.14
C TRP A 66 -1.29 -10.17 11.11
N VAL A 67 -1.37 -9.55 9.94
CA VAL A 67 -0.40 -9.67 8.85
C VAL A 67 0.38 -8.38 8.80
N CYS A 68 1.70 -8.48 8.81
CA CYS A 68 2.62 -7.35 8.82
C CYS A 68 3.61 -7.46 7.67
N GLY A 69 4.00 -6.34 7.07
CA GLY A 69 5.00 -6.34 6.00
C GLY A 69 5.52 -4.96 5.64
N ALA A 70 6.69 -4.94 4.99
CA ALA A 70 7.31 -3.73 4.46
C ALA A 70 6.77 -3.41 3.06
N GLN A 71 6.28 -2.19 2.90
CA GLN A 71 5.69 -1.66 1.67
C GLN A 71 6.67 -0.73 0.95
N GLN A 72 6.64 -0.79 -0.39
CA GLN A 72 7.41 0.13 -1.23
C GLN A 72 7.08 1.60 -0.97
N ASP A 73 8.13 2.41 -0.75
CA ASP A 73 8.11 3.86 -0.49
C ASP A 73 7.18 4.34 0.64
N SER A 74 6.66 3.42 1.46
CA SER A 74 5.58 3.69 2.43
C SER A 74 5.89 3.18 3.83
N GLY A 75 7.09 2.64 4.06
CA GLY A 75 7.48 2.02 5.33
C GLY A 75 6.79 0.67 5.53
N ALA A 76 6.57 0.25 6.78
CA ALA A 76 5.92 -1.01 7.09
C ALA A 76 4.50 -0.81 7.63
N VAL A 77 3.65 -1.83 7.45
CA VAL A 77 2.25 -1.82 7.85
C VAL A 77 1.83 -3.15 8.45
N CYS A 78 0.91 -3.11 9.42
CA CYS A 78 0.18 -4.29 9.89
C CYS A 78 -1.34 -4.08 9.83
N LEU A 79 -2.07 -5.17 9.65
CA LEU A 79 -3.52 -5.20 9.64
C LEU A 79 -4.04 -6.58 10.09
N PRO A 80 -5.24 -6.68 10.68
CA PRO A 80 -5.83 -7.96 11.03
C PRO A 80 -6.17 -8.78 9.76
N SER A 81 -6.07 -10.10 9.86
CA SER A 81 -6.41 -11.05 8.79
C SER A 81 -7.90 -11.06 8.41
N GLN A 82 -8.76 -10.49 9.25
CA GLN A 82 -10.18 -10.31 8.98
C GLN A 82 -10.73 -9.11 9.74
N SER A 83 -11.89 -8.61 9.29
CA SER A 83 -12.64 -7.59 10.02
C SER A 83 -13.11 -8.11 11.37
N GLU A 84 -12.94 -7.31 12.43
CA GLU A 84 -13.50 -7.62 13.76
C GLU A 84 -15.04 -7.64 13.75
N HIS A 85 -15.66 -6.93 12.80
CA HIS A 85 -17.11 -6.80 12.70
C HIS A 85 -17.74 -7.61 11.57
N GLY A 86 -16.95 -8.29 10.73
CA GLY A 86 -17.42 -9.28 9.76
C GLY A 86 -18.31 -8.80 8.61
N VAL A 87 -18.81 -7.55 8.62
CA VAL A 87 -19.77 -7.05 7.63
C VAL A 87 -19.15 -6.36 6.41
N ASP A 88 -18.01 -5.67 6.57
CA ASP A 88 -17.51 -4.74 5.53
C ASP A 88 -16.07 -5.03 5.05
N GLY A 89 -15.53 -6.22 5.34
CA GLY A 89 -14.15 -6.57 4.98
C GLY A 89 -13.11 -5.71 5.73
N ILE A 90 -11.86 -5.73 5.27
CA ILE A 90 -10.79 -4.91 5.83
C ILE A 90 -10.83 -3.54 5.15
N SER A 91 -10.94 -2.48 5.94
CA SER A 91 -10.92 -1.09 5.49
C SER A 91 -9.59 -0.41 5.81
N MET A 92 -9.35 0.75 5.20
CA MET A 92 -8.15 1.58 5.49
C MET A 92 -8.00 1.96 6.97
N MET A 93 -9.08 1.92 7.76
CA MET A 93 -9.02 2.22 9.21
C MET A 93 -8.28 1.14 10.01
N GLN A 94 -8.10 -0.05 9.44
CA GLN A 94 -7.43 -1.18 10.07
C GLN A 94 -5.97 -1.33 9.62
N PHE A 95 -5.48 -0.40 8.78
CA PHE A 95 -4.08 -0.35 8.38
C PHE A 95 -3.31 0.47 9.41
N HIS A 96 -2.36 -0.16 10.08
CA HIS A 96 -1.53 0.44 11.11
C HIS A 96 -0.09 0.54 10.63
N GLU A 97 0.38 1.77 10.41
CA GLU A 97 1.79 2.03 10.11
C GLU A 97 2.67 1.57 11.27
N LEU A 98 3.74 0.86 10.93
CA LEU A 98 4.78 0.46 11.87
C LEU A 98 5.96 1.42 11.76
N THR A 99 6.51 1.80 12.91
CA THR A 99 7.76 2.57 12.98
C THR A 99 8.99 1.69 12.77
N ALA A 100 8.87 0.38 12.98
CA ALA A 100 9.94 -0.58 12.75
C ALA A 100 9.89 -1.11 11.32
N GLY A 101 11.04 -1.14 10.65
CA GLY A 101 11.17 -1.58 9.27
C GLY A 101 11.10 -0.43 8.26
N GLY A 102 11.85 -0.55 7.17
CA GLY A 102 11.83 0.39 6.04
C GLY A 102 11.48 -0.32 4.74
N GLU A 103 11.58 0.42 3.63
CA GLU A 103 11.44 -0.14 2.29
C GLU A 103 12.31 -1.40 2.13
N SER A 104 11.79 -2.44 1.49
CA SER A 104 12.45 -3.75 1.28
C SER A 104 12.82 -4.56 2.53
N GLY A 105 12.55 -4.05 3.73
CA GLY A 105 12.87 -4.71 4.98
C GLY A 105 11.97 -5.90 5.33
N GLU A 106 12.32 -6.54 6.41
CA GLU A 106 11.69 -7.68 7.03
C GLU A 106 11.11 -7.25 8.36
N ILE A 107 9.91 -7.73 8.64
CA ILE A 107 9.23 -7.51 9.91
C ILE A 107 9.21 -8.81 10.69
N ALA A 108 9.50 -8.73 11.99
CA ALA A 108 9.34 -9.82 12.93
C ALA A 108 8.52 -9.33 14.12
N VAL A 109 7.41 -10.02 14.42
CA VAL A 109 6.58 -9.76 15.59
C VAL A 109 6.97 -10.75 16.68
N ASP A 110 7.11 -10.28 17.92
CA ASP A 110 7.34 -11.19 19.05
C ASP A 110 6.14 -12.15 19.20
N PRO A 111 6.38 -13.47 19.29
CA PRO A 111 5.30 -14.45 19.33
C PRO A 111 4.47 -14.41 20.61
N ASP A 112 5.01 -13.86 21.70
CA ASP A 112 4.39 -13.79 23.02
C ASP A 112 3.87 -12.36 23.34
N ASP A 113 4.40 -11.31 22.70
CA ASP A 113 3.90 -9.92 22.81
C ASP A 113 3.67 -9.25 21.44
N PRO A 114 2.42 -9.17 20.95
CA PRO A 114 2.14 -8.59 19.63
C PRO A 114 2.38 -7.08 19.54
N ASN A 115 2.71 -6.40 20.64
CA ASN A 115 3.07 -4.97 20.64
C ASN A 115 4.58 -4.75 20.43
N LEU A 116 5.37 -5.82 20.46
CA LEU A 116 6.81 -5.77 20.25
C LEU A 116 7.15 -6.22 18.83
N VAL A 117 7.49 -5.23 17.99
CA VAL A 117 7.78 -5.44 16.57
C VAL A 117 9.21 -5.01 16.27
N TYR A 118 9.93 -5.87 15.57
CA TYR A 118 11.28 -5.63 15.08
C TYR A 118 11.22 -5.46 13.56
N GLY A 119 12.09 -4.60 13.04
CA GLY A 119 12.25 -4.44 11.61
C GLY A 119 13.62 -3.89 11.26
N ASN A 120 14.10 -4.25 10.08
CA ASN A 120 15.31 -3.71 9.46
C ASN A 120 14.93 -2.85 8.24
N THR A 121 15.92 -2.13 7.73
CA THR A 121 15.85 -1.47 6.42
C THR A 121 17.17 -1.71 5.73
N TYR A 122 17.14 -1.86 4.42
CA TYR A 122 18.33 -1.87 3.57
C TYR A 122 18.48 -0.54 2.84
#